data_AF-A0A1G7XDN0-F1
#
_entry.id   AF-A0A1G7XDN0-F1
#
_cell.length_a   1.000
_cell.length_b   1.000
_cell.length_c   1.000
_cell.angle_alpha   90.00
_cell.angle_beta   90.00
_cell.angle_gamma   90.00
#
_symmetry.space_group_name_H-M   'P 1'
#
loop_
_entity.id
_entity.type
_entity.pdbx_description
1 polymer ?
#
loop_
_entity_poly.entity_id
_entity_poly.type
_entity_poly.pdbx_seq_one_letter_code
_entity_poly.pdbx_strand_id
1 'polypeptide(L)' 'MFRNFKGCIAWTDAMKDGQQYVGLIEYQPKCAGAAVQMLWVAAPGSICESEAETAADNMLREIRDITIDGSVIYRDGVAL' A
#
# COMPACT_ATOMS: atom_id res chain seq x y z
N MET A 1 -1.46 8.19 -4.50
CA MET A 1 -2.95 8.11 -4.44
C MET A 1 -3.45 7.83 -3.03
N PHE A 2 -4.62 8.32 -2.59
CA PHE A 2 -5.17 8.10 -1.23
C PHE A 2 -6.42 7.23 -1.23
N ARG A 3 -6.59 6.39 -0.20
CA ARG A 3 -7.81 5.60 0.03
C ARG A 3 -8.19 5.57 1.50
N ASN A 4 -9.49 5.74 1.77
CA ASN A 4 -10.05 5.69 3.11
C ASN A 4 -10.70 4.33 3.37
N PHE A 5 -10.29 3.69 4.45
CA PHE A 5 -10.96 2.53 5.04
C PHE A 5 -11.68 2.93 6.33
N LYS A 6 -12.47 2.01 6.89
CA LYS A 6 -13.23 2.29 8.11
C LYS A 6 -12.28 2.61 9.28
N GLY A 7 -11.27 1.78 9.47
CA GLY A 7 -10.29 1.91 10.57
C GLY A 7 -8.98 2.61 10.19
N CYS A 8 -8.67 2.73 8.90
CA CYS A 8 -7.34 3.15 8.42
C CYS A 8 -7.43 4.15 7.26
N ILE A 9 -6.35 4.88 7.02
CA ILE A 9 -6.10 5.64 5.79
C ILE A 9 -4.89 4.99 5.12
N ALA A 10 -4.91 4.84 3.80
CA ALA A 10 -3.79 4.35 3.04
C ALA A 10 -3.45 5.29 1.88
N TRP A 11 -2.19 5.28 1.45
CA TRP A 11 -1.73 5.98 0.26
C TRP A 11 -0.62 5.21 -0.45
N THR A 12 -0.38 5.55 -1.71
CA THR A 12 0.69 4.99 -2.51
C THR A 12 1.89 5.92 -2.55
N ASP A 13 3.06 5.32 -2.65
CA ASP A 13 4.31 5.99 -2.99
C ASP A 13 5.19 5.01 -3.80
N ALA A 14 6.39 5.43 -4.19
CA ALA A 14 7.41 4.58 -4.77
C ALA A 14 8.78 4.92 -4.19
N MET A 15 9.66 3.92 -4.10
CA MET A 15 11.04 4.14 -3.70
C MET A 15 12.01 3.48 -4.67
N LYS A 16 13.18 4.09 -4.81
CA LYS A 16 14.30 3.48 -5.52
C LYS A 16 14.92 2.38 -4.67
N ASP A 17 15.03 1.19 -5.22
CA ASP A 17 15.70 0.04 -4.61
C ASP A 17 16.76 -0.52 -5.57
N GLY A 18 18.02 -0.18 -5.30
CA GLY A 18 19.14 -0.47 -6.20
C GLY A 18 18.99 0.19 -7.58
N GLN A 19 18.87 -0.64 -8.62
CA GLN A 19 18.69 -0.21 -10.02
C GLN A 19 17.22 -0.20 -10.46
N GLN A 20 16.29 -0.51 -9.56
CA GLN A 20 14.87 -0.63 -9.84
C GLN A 20 14.07 0.30 -8.93
N TYR A 21 12.77 0.37 -9.18
CA TYR A 21 11.81 1.04 -8.32
C TYR A 21 10.80 0.02 -7.79
N VAL A 22 10.39 0.19 -6.53
CA VAL A 22 9.35 -0.63 -5.90
C VAL A 22 8.19 0.27 -5.50
N GLY A 23 6.97 -0.26 -5.64
CA GLY A 23 5.76 0.43 -5.22
C GLY A 23 5.55 0.26 -3.72
N LEU A 24 4.99 1.27 -3.07
CA LEU A 24 4.69 1.26 -1.65
C LEU A 24 3.21 1.51 -1.44
N ILE A 25 2.60 0.78 -0.51
CA ILE A 25 1.32 1.15 0.10
C ILE A 25 1.60 1.44 1.56
N GLU A 26 1.51 2.71 1.92
CA GLU A 26 1.59 3.17 3.29
C GLU A 26 0.20 3.28 3.87
N TYR A 27 0.05 2.94 5.15
CA TYR A 27 -1.25 3.01 5.81
C TYR A 27 -1.11 3.25 7.30
N GLN A 28 -2.11 3.92 7.85
CA GLN A 28 -2.12 4.34 9.25
C GLN A 28 -3.52 4.11 9.83
N PRO A 29 -3.63 3.38 10.96
CA PRO A 29 -4.84 3.36 11.76
C PRO A 29 -5.28 4.76 12.19
N LYS A 30 -6.59 5.01 12.15
CA LYS A 30 -7.23 6.26 12.59
C LYS A 30 -7.31 6.35 14.11
N CYS A 31 -6.18 6.20 14.80
CA CYS A 31 -6.04 6.42 16.22
C CYS A 31 -4.82 7.28 16.52
N ALA A 32 -4.90 8.08 17.58
CA ALA A 32 -3.84 9.02 17.93
C ALA A 32 -2.55 8.27 18.26
N GLY A 33 -1.44 8.71 17.65
CA GLY A 33 -0.12 8.09 17.85
C GLY A 33 0.10 6.79 17.09
N ALA A 34 -0.82 6.36 16.22
CA ALA A 34 -0.62 5.19 15.38
C ALA A 34 0.61 5.35 14.48
N ALA A 35 1.46 4.33 14.44
CA ALA A 35 2.56 4.28 13.49
C ALA A 35 2.05 4.08 12.06
N VAL A 36 2.78 4.63 11.09
CA VAL A 36 2.61 4.29 9.68
C VAL A 36 3.20 2.90 9.44
N GLN A 37 2.43 2.04 8.79
CA GLN A 37 2.84 0.73 8.31
C GLN A 37 3.01 0.78 6.79
N MET A 38 3.79 -0.15 6.25
CA MET A 38 4.16 -0.16 4.84
C MET A 38 4.06 -1.58 4.26
N LEU A 39 3.38 -1.72 3.13
CA LEU A 39 3.45 -2.88 2.26
C LEU A 39 4.35 -2.58 1.07
N TRP A 40 5.27 -3.50 0.81
CA TRP A 40 6.12 -3.47 -0.38
C TRP A 40 5.38 -4.15 -1.52
N VAL A 41 5.12 -3.41 -2.59
CA VAL A 41 4.50 -3.91 -3.80
C VAL A 41 5.59 -4.22 -4.80
N ALA A 42 5.86 -5.51 -4.97
CA ALA A 42 6.80 -5.99 -5.98
C ALA A 42 6.29 -5.57 -7.37
N ALA A 43 7.09 -4.76 -8.08
CA ALA A 43 6.84 -4.35 -9.45
C ALA A 43 8.05 -4.75 -10.34
N PRO A 44 8.21 -6.05 -10.66
CA PRO A 44 9.35 -6.53 -11.42
C PRO A 44 9.44 -5.82 -12.78
N GLY A 45 10.61 -5.25 -13.08
CA GLY A 45 10.84 -4.54 -14.32
C GLY A 45 10.41 -3.07 -14.33
N SER A 46 9.95 -2.52 -13.21
CA SER A 46 9.69 -1.09 -13.07
C SER A 46 11.00 -0.30 -13.16
N ILE A 47 11.13 0.54 -14.18
CA ILE A 47 12.35 1.33 -14.43
C ILE A 47 12.22 2.77 -13.93
N CYS A 48 11.03 3.19 -13.50
CA CYS A 48 10.78 4.52 -12.95
C CYS A 48 9.78 4.52 -11.79
N GLU A 49 9.73 5.65 -11.07
CA GLU A 49 8.85 5.86 -9.92
C GLU A 49 7.36 5.75 -10.28
N SER A 50 6.97 6.30 -11.43
CA SER A 50 5.57 6.33 -11.85
C SER A 50 5.01 4.94 -12.14
N GLU A 51 5.81 4.04 -12.73
CA GLU A 51 5.42 2.64 -12.96
C GLU A 51 5.24 1.89 -11.63
N ALA A 52 6.17 2.10 -10.70
CA ALA A 52 6.13 1.50 -9.36
C ALA A 52 4.93 1.99 -8.55
N GLU A 53 4.66 3.30 -8.54
CA GLU A 53 3.50 3.87 -7.86
C GLU A 53 2.19 3.41 -8.54
N THR A 54 2.17 3.28 -9.87
CA THR A 54 1.01 2.73 -10.60
C THR A 54 0.73 1.28 -10.19
N ALA A 55 1.77 0.46 -10.03
CA ALA A 55 1.60 -0.91 -9.53
C ALA A 55 1.05 -0.91 -8.09
N ALA A 56 1.54 -0.01 -7.23
CA ALA A 56 1.00 0.18 -5.88
C ALA A 56 -0.46 0.65 -5.89
N ASP A 57 -0.87 1.56 -6.77
CA ASP A 57 -2.26 2.03 -6.89
C ASP A 57 -3.19 0.90 -7.35
N ASN A 58 -2.75 0.11 -8.33
CA ASN A 58 -3.49 -1.07 -8.77
C ASN A 58 -3.68 -2.07 -7.62
N MET A 59 -2.63 -2.33 -6.83
CA MET A 59 -2.72 -3.20 -5.66
C MET A 59 -3.61 -2.61 -4.56
N LEU A 60 -3.50 -1.30 -4.29
CA LEU A 60 -4.33 -0.61 -3.32
C LEU A 60 -5.82 -0.70 -3.67
N ARG A 61 -6.18 -0.73 -4.96
CA ARG A 61 -7.57 -0.92 -5.41
C ARG A 61 -8.09 -2.32 -5.07
N GLU A 62 -7.25 -3.34 -5.07
CA GLU A 62 -7.61 -4.72 -4.73
C GLU A 62 -7.71 -4.99 -3.22
N ILE A 63 -7.27 -4.05 -2.38
CA ILE A 63 -7.53 -4.11 -0.94
C ILE A 63 -9.03 -3.81 -0.69
N ARG A 64 -9.71 -4.70 0.02
CA ARG A 64 -11.10 -4.51 0.47
C ARG A 64 -11.17 -3.66 1.72
N ASP A 65 -10.36 -4.01 2.73
CA ASP A 65 -10.31 -3.31 4.00
C ASP A 65 -8.90 -3.39 4.59
N ILE A 66 -8.56 -2.41 5.45
CA ILE A 66 -7.42 -2.50 6.35
C ILE A 66 -7.97 -2.30 7.75
N THR A 67 -7.87 -3.33 8.57
CA THR A 67 -8.42 -3.33 9.93
C THR A 67 -7.58 -2.45 10.85
N ILE A 68 -8.15 -2.07 11.99
CA ILE A 68 -7.50 -1.14 12.92
C ILE A 68 -6.22 -1.69 13.56
N ASP A 69 -6.06 -3.02 13.58
CA ASP A 69 -4.86 -3.71 14.03
C ASP A 69 -3.78 -3.84 12.93
N GLY A 70 -4.08 -3.37 11.71
CA GLY A 70 -3.15 -3.36 10.57
C GLY A 70 -3.32 -4.53 9.59
N SER A 71 -4.25 -5.45 9.82
CA SER A 71 -4.45 -6.58 8.88
C SER A 71 -4.99 -6.09 7.54
N VAL A 72 -4.40 -6.56 6.44
CA VAL A 72 -4.74 -6.12 5.09
C VAL A 72 -5.59 -7.20 4.44
N ILE A 73 -6.85 -6.87 4.12
CA ILE A 73 -7.79 -7.83 3.57
C ILE A 73 -8.06 -7.50 2.10
N TYR A 74 -7.72 -8.42 1.22
CA TYR A 74 -7.96 -8.29 -0.22
C TYR A 74 -9.41 -8.61 -0.59
N ARG A 75 -9.80 -8.25 -1.83
CA ARG A 75 -11.16 -8.47 -2.35
C ARG A 75 -11.60 -9.92 -2.40
N ASP A 76 -10.67 -10.84 -2.61
CA ASP A 76 -10.89 -12.29 -2.55
C ASP A 76 -11.08 -12.82 -1.11
N GLY A 77 -10.89 -11.97 -0.10
CA GLY A 77 -11.02 -12.31 1.31
C GLY A 77 -9.74 -12.84 1.94
N VAL A 78 -8.63 -12.95 1.20
CA VAL A 78 -7.32 -13.30 1.74
C VAL A 78 -6.80 -12.16 2.60
N ALA A 79 -6.28 -12.50 3.78
CA ALA A 79 -5.64 -11.55 4.68
C ALA A 79 -4.12 -11.77 4.66
N LEU A 80 -3.37 -10.66 4.62
CA LEU A 80 -1.93 -10.61 4.88
C LEU A 80 -1.68 -10.22 6.35
#